data_AF-A0A7V4DCG5-F1
#
_entry.id   AF-A0A7V4DCG5-F1
#
_cell.length_a   1.000
_cell.length_b   1.000
_cell.length_c   1.000
_cell.angle_alpha   90.00
_cell.angle_beta   90.00
_cell.angle_gamma   90.00
#
_symmetry.space_group_name_H-M   'P 1'
#
loop_
_entity.id
_entity.type
_entity.pdbx_description
1 polymer ?
#
loop_
_entity_poly.entity_id
_entity_poly.type
_entity_poly.pdbx_seq_one_letter_code
_entity_poly.pdbx_strand_id
1 'polypeptide(L)'
;MGKKSYPRRSDKFFSLSKLDPKVEEEITRIKTYFQDHLDPLEIQNLNAFQRKQLHLYFEKHREYLVRSIRDQANKEVVVLRVYPLGELQRMAEARVQEVLITGEPQQLPPMDAFARFLVHDYLKDREGIRTESFGEGKERHVRIFPVFGRELKKAKRRLIR
;
A
#
# COMPACT_ATOMS: atom_id res chain seq x y z
N MET A 1 9.45 22.54 5.01
CA MET A 1 9.06 21.37 5.83
C MET A 1 9.67 20.12 5.21
N GLY A 2 10.58 19.47 5.93
CA GLY A 2 11.48 18.44 5.40
C GLY A 2 10.75 17.16 4.98
N LYS A 3 11.01 16.71 3.76
CA LYS A 3 10.61 15.38 3.28
C LYS A 3 11.24 14.34 4.20
N LYS A 4 10.45 13.44 4.81
CA LYS A 4 10.99 12.24 5.46
C LYS A 4 11.59 11.34 4.38
N SER A 5 12.84 11.60 4.02
CA SER A 5 13.70 10.69 3.28
C SER A 5 14.09 9.58 4.26
N TYR A 6 13.53 8.39 4.08
CA TYR A 6 13.93 7.24 4.87
C TYR A 6 15.43 6.97 4.60
N PRO A 7 16.29 6.96 5.62
CA PRO A 7 17.73 6.85 5.44
C PRO A 7 18.12 5.51 4.80
N ARG A 8 18.92 5.56 3.74
CA ARG A 8 19.66 4.39 3.22
C ARG A 8 20.73 3.99 4.23
N ARG A 9 20.37 3.15 5.20
CA ARG A 9 21.31 2.60 6.19
C ARG A 9 21.76 1.20 5.77
N SER A 10 22.92 1.18 5.11
CA SER A 10 23.86 0.06 4.92
C SER A 10 23.30 -1.36 5.00
N ASP A 11 23.27 -2.00 3.84
CA ASP A 11 23.17 -3.44 3.61
C ASP A 11 24.20 -4.24 4.44
N LYS A 12 23.88 -4.57 5.68
CA LYS A 12 24.60 -5.62 6.44
C LYS A 12 23.65 -6.78 6.71
N PHE A 13 23.68 -7.73 5.77
CA PHE A 13 23.36 -9.16 5.89
C PHE A 13 22.15 -9.55 6.76
N PHE A 14 20.94 -9.35 6.23
CA PHE A 14 19.82 -10.23 6.58
C PHE A 14 19.71 -11.29 5.48
N SER A 15 20.38 -12.42 5.69
CA SER A 15 20.24 -13.60 4.84
C SER A 15 18.87 -14.23 5.06
N LEU A 16 18.18 -14.61 3.98
CA LEU A 16 16.96 -15.43 4.02
C LEU A 16 17.17 -16.73 4.82
N SER A 17 18.41 -17.27 4.85
CA SER A 17 18.78 -18.51 5.54
C SER A 17 18.80 -18.43 7.09
N LYS A 18 18.19 -17.40 7.68
CA LYS A 18 18.11 -17.17 9.14
C LYS A 18 16.70 -16.78 9.60
N LEU A 19 15.70 -16.88 8.73
CA LEU A 19 14.33 -16.65 9.16
C LEU A 19 13.84 -17.82 10.01
N ASP A 20 12.99 -17.53 10.98
CA ASP A 20 12.25 -18.57 11.69
C ASP A 20 11.34 -19.28 10.66
N PRO A 21 11.24 -20.63 10.66
CA PRO A 21 10.44 -21.36 9.68
C PRO A 21 8.98 -20.89 9.60
N LYS A 22 8.41 -20.48 10.75
CA LYS A 22 7.05 -19.93 10.78
C LYS A 22 6.94 -18.59 10.05
N VAL A 23 7.99 -17.77 10.10
CA VAL A 23 8.05 -16.51 9.37
C VAL A 23 8.18 -16.75 7.87
N GLU A 24 8.94 -17.76 7.44
CA GLU A 24 9.05 -18.15 6.03
C GLU A 24 7.70 -18.64 5.47
N GLU A 25 6.97 -19.44 6.25
CA GLU A 25 5.62 -19.89 5.92
C GLU A 25 4.66 -18.70 5.76
N GLU A 26 4.64 -17.77 6.72
CA GLU A 26 3.80 -16.58 6.63
C GLU A 26 4.19 -15.68 5.44
N ILE A 27 5.47 -15.51 5.13
CA ILE A 27 5.91 -14.77 3.93
C ILE A 27 5.34 -15.41 2.66
N THR A 28 5.42 -16.73 2.56
CA THR A 28 4.90 -17.47 1.41
C THR A 28 3.39 -17.29 1.30
N ARG A 29 2.67 -17.48 2.41
CA ARG A 29 1.21 -17.27 2.51
C ARG A 29 0.80 -15.86 2.09
N ILE A 30 1.51 -14.83 2.58
CA ILE A 30 1.28 -13.42 2.22
C ILE A 30 1.41 -13.23 0.71
N LYS A 31 2.52 -13.71 0.12
CA LYS A 31 2.80 -13.53 -1.29
C LYS A 31 1.74 -14.19 -2.16
N THR A 32 1.36 -15.43 -1.83
CA THR A 32 0.32 -16.16 -2.54
C THR A 32 -1.04 -15.47 -2.40
N TYR A 33 -1.43 -15.05 -1.19
CA TYR A 33 -2.71 -14.37 -0.97
C TYR A 33 -2.85 -13.11 -1.83
N PHE A 34 -1.80 -12.29 -1.90
CA PHE A 34 -1.78 -11.04 -2.65
C PHE A 34 -1.59 -11.20 -4.17
N GLN A 35 -1.56 -12.42 -4.70
CA GLN A 35 -1.65 -12.62 -6.14
C GLN A 35 -3.03 -12.22 -6.67
N ASP A 36 -4.09 -12.49 -5.89
CA ASP A 36 -5.48 -12.32 -6.34
C ASP A 36 -6.31 -11.38 -5.44
N HIS A 37 -5.76 -10.92 -4.31
CA HIS A 37 -6.49 -10.13 -3.33
C HIS A 37 -5.83 -8.76 -3.07
N LEU A 38 -6.65 -7.75 -2.77
CA LEU A 38 -6.19 -6.41 -2.38
C LEU A 38 -6.52 -6.08 -0.90
N ASP A 39 -7.35 -6.90 -0.26
CA ASP A 39 -7.73 -6.75 1.14
C ASP A 39 -6.55 -7.05 2.08
N PRO A 40 -6.42 -6.37 3.22
CA PRO A 40 -5.33 -6.65 4.14
C PRO A 40 -5.39 -8.09 4.69
N LEU A 41 -4.22 -8.72 4.76
CA LEU A 41 -4.07 -10.03 5.40
C LEU A 41 -3.72 -9.85 6.87
N GLU A 42 -4.48 -10.50 7.75
CA GLU A 42 -4.19 -10.55 9.18
C GLU A 42 -3.34 -11.78 9.53
N ILE A 43 -2.33 -11.55 10.36
CA ILE A 43 -1.42 -12.59 10.86
C ILE A 43 -1.39 -12.51 12.37
N GLN A 44 -1.69 -13.64 12.98
CA GLN A 44 -1.74 -13.81 14.42
C GLN A 44 -0.68 -14.84 14.87
N ASN A 45 -0.53 -15.03 16.18
CA ASN A 45 0.30 -16.08 16.75
C ASN A 45 1.80 -16.00 16.42
N LEU A 46 2.31 -14.80 16.12
CA LEU A 46 3.75 -14.55 15.99
C LEU A 46 4.30 -13.92 17.28
N ASN A 47 5.38 -14.49 17.80
CA ASN A 47 6.09 -13.91 18.93
C ASN A 47 6.78 -12.58 18.53
N ALA A 48 7.30 -11.83 19.50
CA ALA A 48 7.89 -10.52 19.23
C ALA A 48 9.08 -10.58 18.26
N PHE A 49 9.90 -11.65 18.32
CA PHE A 49 11.03 -11.85 17.43
C PHE A 49 10.59 -12.15 16.00
N GLN A 50 9.64 -13.07 15.82
CA GLN A 50 9.08 -13.44 14.52
C GLN A 50 8.40 -12.25 13.84
N ARG A 51 7.62 -11.45 14.59
CA ARG A 51 7.03 -10.21 14.07
C ARG A 51 8.11 -9.25 13.57
N LYS A 52 9.18 -9.07 14.34
CA LYS A 52 10.32 -8.22 13.94
C LYS A 52 10.97 -8.72 12.65
N GLN A 53 11.16 -10.03 12.50
CA GLN A 53 11.70 -10.61 11.27
C GLN A 53 10.79 -10.33 10.06
N LEU A 54 9.48 -10.50 10.21
CA LEU A 54 8.51 -10.21 9.15
C LEU A 54 8.54 -8.74 8.72
N HIS A 55 8.55 -7.82 9.70
CA HIS A 55 8.69 -6.38 9.45
C HIS A 55 9.95 -6.06 8.65
N LEU A 56 11.11 -6.54 9.11
CA LEU A 56 12.40 -6.31 8.45
C LEU A 56 12.44 -6.89 7.03
N TYR A 57 11.84 -8.07 6.83
CA TYR A 57 11.75 -8.69 5.52
C TYR A 57 11.01 -7.78 4.55
N PHE A 58 9.78 -7.35 4.88
CA PHE A 58 8.98 -6.55 3.95
C PHE A 58 9.42 -5.10 3.83
N GLU A 59 10.04 -4.51 4.86
CA GLU A 59 10.67 -3.19 4.77
C GLU A 59 11.74 -3.16 3.67
N LYS A 60 12.51 -4.25 3.52
CA LYS A 60 13.51 -4.39 2.46
C LYS A 60 12.88 -4.58 1.06
N HIS A 61 11.81 -5.35 0.97
CA HIS A 61 11.19 -5.69 -0.32
C HIS A 61 10.25 -4.60 -0.84
N ARG A 62 9.75 -3.69 0.03
CA ARG A 62 8.90 -2.52 -0.27
C ARG A 62 7.60 -2.79 -1.05
N GLU A 63 7.36 -4.01 -1.50
CA GLU A 63 6.12 -4.44 -2.14
C GLU A 63 4.95 -4.56 -1.15
N TYR A 64 5.24 -4.74 0.13
CA TYR A 64 4.24 -4.93 1.17
C TYR A 64 4.50 -3.99 2.34
N LEU A 65 3.42 -3.59 3.01
CA LEU A 65 3.48 -2.80 4.23
C LEU A 65 2.89 -3.62 5.38
N VAL A 66 3.65 -3.75 6.46
CA VAL A 66 3.22 -4.47 7.66
C VAL A 66 2.93 -3.47 8.78
N ARG A 67 1.78 -3.64 9.46
CA ARG A 67 1.43 -2.88 10.66
C ARG A 67 1.14 -3.82 11.81
N SER A 68 1.61 -3.45 12.99
CA SER A 68 1.22 -4.09 14.24
C SER A 68 0.04 -3.34 14.84
N ILE A 69 -1.07 -4.04 15.05
CA ILE A 69 -2.29 -3.52 15.68
C ILE A 69 -2.52 -4.31 16.95
N ARG A 70 -2.80 -3.60 18.05
CA ARG A 70 -3.23 -4.26 19.29
C ARG A 70 -4.71 -4.57 19.18
N ASP A 71 -5.07 -5.78 19.56
CA ASP A 71 -6.48 -6.18 19.58
C ASP A 71 -7.26 -5.28 20.55
N GLN A 72 -8.51 -4.98 20.17
CA GLN A 72 -9.35 -4.05 20.92
C GLN A 72 -9.87 -4.69 22.22
N ALA A 73 -10.16 -5.98 22.21
CA ALA A 73 -10.66 -6.73 23.36
C ALA A 73 -9.52 -7.16 24.29
N ASN A 74 -8.38 -7.57 23.72
CA ASN A 74 -7.19 -7.95 24.46
C ASN A 74 -5.94 -7.19 23.98
N LYS A 75 -5.58 -6.13 24.69
CA LYS A 75 -4.43 -5.27 24.35
C LYS A 75 -3.07 -5.99 24.36
N GLU A 76 -2.98 -7.19 24.96
CA GLU A 76 -1.76 -8.01 24.95
C GLU A 76 -1.60 -8.76 23.63
N VAL A 77 -2.70 -9.02 22.92
CA VAL A 77 -2.69 -9.65 21.60
C VAL A 77 -2.31 -8.59 20.57
N VAL A 78 -1.27 -8.90 19.80
CA VAL A 78 -0.84 -8.06 18.69
C VAL A 78 -1.03 -8.82 17.39
N VAL A 79 -1.89 -8.27 16.54
CA VAL A 79 -2.18 -8.76 15.20
C VAL A 79 -1.34 -7.97 14.22
N LEU A 80 -0.71 -8.64 13.27
CA LEU A 80 -0.11 -7.95 12.12
C LEU A 80 -1.14 -7.83 11.01
N ARG A 81 -1.25 -6.64 10.42
CA ARG A 81 -1.95 -6.40 9.15
C ARG A 81 -0.94 -6.14 8.06
N VAL A 82 -1.01 -6.92 6.99
CA VAL A 82 -0.15 -6.77 5.82
C VAL A 82 -0.98 -6.20 4.67
N TYR A 83 -0.40 -5.28 3.90
CA TYR A 83 -1.02 -4.60 2.78
C TYR A 83 -0.15 -4.76 1.52
N PRO A 84 -0.72 -5.00 0.32
CA PRO A 84 0.04 -5.14 -0.92
C PRO A 84 0.34 -3.75 -1.50
N LEU A 85 1.25 -3.03 -0.85
CA LEU A 85 1.56 -1.63 -1.15
C LEU A 85 1.92 -1.42 -2.63
N GLY A 86 2.79 -2.28 -3.19
CA GLY A 86 3.21 -2.17 -4.58
C GLY A 86 2.04 -2.33 -5.56
N GLU A 87 1.14 -3.27 -5.28
CA GLU A 87 -0.02 -3.51 -6.14
C GLU A 87 -1.05 -2.38 -6.05
N LEU A 88 -1.31 -1.88 -4.85
CA LEU A 88 -2.17 -0.70 -4.65
C LEU A 88 -1.65 0.51 -5.43
N GLN A 89 -0.33 0.74 -5.43
CA GLN A 89 0.31 1.83 -6.16
C GLN A 89 0.23 1.64 -7.67
N ARG A 90 0.49 0.42 -8.18
CA ARG A 90 0.37 0.10 -9.61
C ARG A 90 -1.06 0.29 -10.12
N MET A 91 -2.03 -0.25 -9.38
CA MET A 91 -3.45 -0.11 -9.70
C MET A 91 -3.88 1.38 -9.70
N ALA A 92 -3.45 2.13 -8.68
CA ALA A 92 -3.74 3.56 -8.58
C ALA A 92 -3.13 4.33 -9.76
N GLU A 93 -1.88 4.06 -10.11
CA GLU A 93 -1.19 4.69 -11.24
C GLU A 93 -1.89 4.37 -12.57
N ALA A 94 -2.29 3.12 -12.79
CA ALA A 94 -3.04 2.72 -13.99
C ALA A 94 -4.33 3.55 -14.16
N ARG A 95 -5.10 3.72 -13.08
CA ARG A 95 -6.31 4.56 -13.13
C ARG A 95 -6.02 6.05 -13.28
N VAL A 96 -4.92 6.55 -12.72
CA VAL A 96 -4.47 7.92 -13.00
C VAL A 96 -4.21 8.10 -14.50
N GLN A 97 -3.57 7.14 -15.16
CA GLN A 97 -3.32 7.25 -16.60
C GLN A 97 -4.62 7.28 -17.39
N GLU A 98 -5.59 6.43 -17.06
CA GLU A 98 -6.92 6.45 -17.66
C GLU A 98 -7.62 7.81 -17.48
N VAL A 99 -7.62 8.37 -16.26
CA VAL A 99 -8.18 9.70 -15.98
C VAL A 99 -7.47 10.77 -16.80
N LEU A 100 -6.15 10.73 -16.85
CA LEU A 100 -5.37 11.72 -17.58
C LEU A 100 -5.59 11.62 -19.08
N ILE A 101 -5.80 10.43 -19.65
CA ILE A 101 -6.07 10.24 -21.07
C ILE A 101 -7.50 10.68 -21.39
N THR A 102 -8.48 10.08 -20.72
CA THR A 102 -9.91 10.23 -21.00
C THR A 102 -10.44 11.60 -20.57
N GLY A 103 -9.89 12.18 -19.49
CA GLY A 103 -10.49 13.33 -18.84
C GLY A 103 -11.74 12.99 -18.04
N GLU A 104 -12.00 11.71 -17.77
CA GLU A 104 -13.16 11.24 -17.01
C GLU A 104 -12.73 10.66 -15.65
N PRO A 105 -13.57 10.79 -14.59
CA PRO A 105 -13.27 10.20 -13.30
C PRO A 105 -13.20 8.67 -13.36
N GLN A 106 -12.26 8.08 -12.61
CA GLN A 106 -12.12 6.62 -12.47
C GLN A 106 -12.24 6.22 -11.00
N GLN A 107 -12.71 4.99 -10.77
CA GLN A 107 -12.87 4.42 -9.43
C GLN A 107 -11.94 3.23 -9.23
N LEU A 108 -11.37 3.12 -8.03
CA LEU A 108 -10.67 1.93 -7.58
C LEU A 108 -11.65 0.93 -6.94
N PRO A 109 -11.26 -0.35 -6.80
CA PRO A 109 -12.02 -1.32 -6.03
C PRO A 109 -12.26 -0.85 -4.58
N PRO A 110 -13.33 -1.34 -3.93
CA PRO A 110 -13.51 -1.15 -2.49
C PRO A 110 -12.31 -1.67 -1.70
N MET A 111 -11.95 -0.96 -0.64
CA MET A 111 -10.78 -1.30 0.20
C MET A 111 -10.96 -0.72 1.60
N ASP A 112 -10.19 -1.19 2.59
CA ASP A 112 -10.28 -0.69 3.97
C ASP A 112 -9.81 0.78 4.11
N ALA A 113 -10.07 1.38 5.27
CA ALA A 113 -9.71 2.78 5.51
C ALA A 113 -8.22 3.06 5.36
N PHE A 114 -7.35 2.10 5.71
CA PHE A 114 -5.91 2.30 5.66
C PHE A 114 -5.37 2.15 4.24
N ALA A 115 -5.85 1.20 3.45
CA ALA A 115 -5.55 1.05 2.03
C ALA A 115 -5.95 2.32 1.25
N ARG A 116 -7.14 2.89 1.52
CA ARG A 116 -7.54 4.18 0.93
C ARG A 116 -6.55 5.29 1.31
N PHE A 117 -6.13 5.35 2.58
CA PHE A 117 -5.10 6.31 3.00
C PHE A 117 -3.78 6.11 2.26
N LEU A 118 -3.32 4.87 2.05
CA LEU A 118 -2.09 4.58 1.30
C LEU A 118 -2.19 5.08 -0.15
N VAL A 119 -3.32 4.86 -0.81
CA VAL A 119 -3.58 5.37 -2.16
C VAL A 119 -3.59 6.90 -2.18
N HIS A 120 -4.34 7.53 -1.27
CA HIS A 120 -4.40 8.99 -1.16
C HIS A 120 -3.01 9.59 -0.92
N ASP A 121 -2.22 9.02 0.00
CA ASP A 121 -0.88 9.51 0.33
C ASP A 121 0.09 9.34 -0.85
N TYR A 122 -0.03 8.24 -1.60
CA TYR A 122 0.76 8.00 -2.80
C TYR A 122 0.44 9.00 -3.93
N LEU A 123 -0.84 9.33 -4.12
CA LEU A 123 -1.30 10.19 -5.21
C LEU A 123 -1.34 11.69 -4.87
N LYS A 124 -1.14 12.10 -3.62
CA LYS A 124 -1.33 13.50 -3.17
C LYS A 124 -0.53 14.53 -3.96
N ASP A 125 0.68 14.16 -4.41
CA ASP A 125 1.60 15.06 -5.12
C ASP A 125 1.49 14.89 -6.65
N ARG A 126 0.51 14.12 -7.14
CA ARG A 126 0.30 13.85 -8.56
C ARG A 126 -0.42 15.02 -9.23
N GLU A 127 0.26 15.68 -10.16
CA GLU A 127 -0.32 16.81 -10.91
C GLU A 127 -1.46 16.37 -11.83
N GLY A 128 -2.47 17.24 -11.98
CA GLY A 128 -3.55 17.06 -12.95
C GLY A 128 -4.67 16.12 -12.50
N ILE A 129 -4.61 15.60 -11.27
CA ILE A 129 -5.66 14.80 -10.65
C ILE A 129 -5.93 15.24 -9.22
N ARG A 130 -7.07 14.82 -8.69
CA ARG A 130 -7.43 14.88 -7.26
C ARG A 130 -8.13 13.59 -6.87
N THR A 131 -8.07 13.23 -5.60
CA THR A 131 -8.64 11.97 -5.10
C THR A 131 -9.62 12.22 -3.97
N GLU A 132 -10.71 11.45 -3.94
CA GLU A 132 -11.73 11.51 -2.89
C GLU A 132 -12.21 10.10 -2.55
N SER A 133 -12.60 9.86 -1.29
CA SER A 133 -13.22 8.59 -0.87
C SER A 133 -14.74 8.67 -1.07
N PHE A 134 -15.32 7.67 -1.73
CA PHE A 134 -16.75 7.55 -2.01
C PHE A 134 -17.31 6.22 -1.46
N GLY A 135 -18.63 6.18 -1.25
CA GLY A 135 -19.34 5.00 -0.73
C GLY A 135 -19.43 4.95 0.80
N GLU A 136 -20.02 3.87 1.31
CA GLU A 136 -20.25 3.62 2.74
C GLU A 136 -19.89 2.19 3.14
N GLY A 137 -19.51 2.00 4.41
CA GLY A 137 -19.10 0.68 4.94
C GLY A 137 -18.05 -0.03 4.08
N LYS A 138 -18.40 -1.23 3.61
CA LYS A 138 -17.55 -2.11 2.80
C LYS A 138 -17.40 -1.66 1.35
N GLU A 139 -18.34 -0.87 0.83
CA GLU A 139 -18.32 -0.34 -0.53
C GLU A 139 -17.47 0.93 -0.66
N ARG A 140 -16.81 1.35 0.43
CA ARG A 140 -15.97 2.55 0.44
C ARG A 140 -14.73 2.35 -0.41
N HIS A 141 -14.54 3.22 -1.39
CA HIS A 141 -13.45 3.18 -2.35
C HIS A 141 -12.89 4.58 -2.61
N VAL A 142 -11.76 4.65 -3.35
CA VAL A 142 -11.19 5.92 -3.82
C VAL A 142 -11.63 6.18 -5.25
N ARG A 143 -12.09 7.40 -5.52
CA ARG A 143 -12.28 7.93 -6.87
C ARG A 143 -11.20 8.96 -7.20
N ILE A 144 -10.75 8.94 -8.44
CA ILE A 144 -9.72 9.80 -8.99
C ILE A 144 -10.39 10.68 -10.05
N PHE A 145 -10.27 11.99 -9.89
CA PHE A 145 -10.86 12.99 -10.78
C PHE A 145 -9.76 13.78 -11.47
N PRO A 146 -9.98 14.19 -12.73
CA PRO A 146 -9.06 15.12 -13.39
C PRO A 146 -9.17 16.52 -12.78
N VAL A 147 -8.06 17.25 -12.79
CA VAL A 147 -8.02 18.68 -12.42
C VAL A 147 -7.79 19.50 -13.69
N PHE A 148 -8.88 20.02 -14.25
CA PHE A 148 -8.87 20.74 -15.52
C PHE A 148 -7.98 22.00 -15.50
N GLY A 149 -7.57 22.44 -16.69
CA GLY A 149 -6.75 23.65 -16.87
C GLY A 149 -5.28 23.36 -17.11
N ARG A 150 -4.39 24.19 -16.54
CA ARG A 150 -2.94 24.14 -16.78
C ARG A 150 -2.33 22.83 -16.29
N GLU A 151 -2.81 22.32 -15.16
CA GLU A 151 -2.29 21.11 -14.53
C GLU A 151 -2.55 19.86 -15.38
N LEU A 152 -3.79 19.63 -15.83
CA LEU A 152 -4.11 18.54 -16.74
C LEU A 152 -3.30 18.61 -18.05
N LYS A 153 -3.15 19.81 -18.65
CA LYS A 153 -2.33 19.99 -19.86
C LYS A 153 -0.85 19.65 -19.62
N LYS A 154 -0.31 19.97 -18.44
CA LYS A 154 1.07 19.66 -18.07
C LYS A 154 1.25 18.16 -17.81
N ALA A 155 0.30 17.54 -17.11
CA ALA A 155 0.28 16.11 -16.85
C ALA A 155 0.16 15.28 -18.13
N LYS A 156 -0.81 15.59 -19.01
CA LYS A 156 -0.97 14.96 -20.34
C LYS A 156 0.31 15.00 -21.17
N ARG A 157 1.00 16.15 -21.21
CA ARG A 157 2.27 16.29 -21.94
C ARG A 157 3.40 15.43 -21.40
N ARG A 158 3.43 15.18 -20.08
CA ARG A 158 4.43 14.29 -19.46
C ARG A 158 4.15 12.81 -19.73
N LEU A 159 2.89 12.45 -19.99
CA LEU A 159 2.51 11.07 -20.30
C LEU A 159 2.90 10.64 -21.72
N ILE A 160 2.82 11.56 -22.68
CA ILE A 160 3.08 11.26 -24.11
C ILE A 160 4.58 11.25 -24.43
N ARG A 161 5.42 11.74 -23.53
CA ARG A 161 6.86 11.88 -23.72
C ARG A 161 7.62 10.69 -23.15
#